data_AF-A0ABD6ATF2-F1
#
_entry.id   AF-A0ABD6ATF2-F1
#
_cell.length_a   1.000
_cell.length_b   1.000
_cell.length_c   1.000
_cell.angle_alpha   90.00
_cell.angle_beta   90.00
_cell.angle_gamma   90.00
#
_symmetry.space_group_name_H-M   'P 1'
#
loop_
_entity.id
_entity.type
_entity.pdbx_description
1 polymer ?
#
loop_
_entity_poly.entity_id
_entity_poly.type
_entity_poly.pdbx_seq_one_letter_code
_entity_poly.pdbx_strand_id
1 'polypeptide(L)'
;MSIVASVFGALAGAIAGGAISYVVSLRVAKEQVEAQYGSQTRRARYDWYTQANALAEVTEADWYDVMNRREVDHDVRPVERFTNRRDELRDHAAKGGPLDVDEQVVDGLEQLAADLNHALTQLDSGVKLAAIERELHPTIEQVQETANQQAAELE
;
A
#
# COMPACT_ATOMS: atom_id res chain seq x y z
N MET A 1 57.34 8.94 26.11
CA MET A 1 56.48 9.16 24.92
C MET A 1 57.35 9.83 23.87
N SER A 2 57.54 9.39 22.63
CA SER A 2 56.99 8.29 21.84
C SER A 2 58.09 7.87 20.87
N ILE A 3 58.32 6.56 20.71
CA ILE A 3 59.15 5.99 19.65
C ILE A 3 58.20 5.81 18.46
N VAL A 4 58.41 6.53 17.36
CA VAL A 4 57.80 6.16 16.09
C VAL A 4 58.92 5.62 15.21
N ALA A 5 59.06 4.29 15.29
CA ALA A 5 59.84 3.51 14.36
C ALA A 5 59.14 3.53 12.99
N SER A 6 59.94 3.82 11.98
CA SER A 6 59.62 3.59 10.57
C SER A 6 59.51 2.09 10.28
N VAL A 7 58.50 1.69 9.52
CA VAL A 7 58.56 0.46 8.71
C VAL A 7 57.99 0.76 7.33
N PHE A 8 58.91 0.90 6.39
CA PHE A 8 58.71 0.69 4.96
C PHE A 8 58.46 -0.81 4.70
N GLY A 9 57.63 -1.12 3.70
CA GLY A 9 57.55 -2.45 3.06
C GLY A 9 56.14 -3.03 3.10
N ALA A 10 55.51 -3.51 2.04
CA ALA A 10 55.99 -3.81 0.70
C ALA A 10 54.79 -3.72 -0.28
N LEU A 11 54.86 -2.76 -1.19
CA LEU A 11 54.05 -2.71 -2.40
C LEU A 11 54.78 -3.56 -3.45
N ALA A 12 54.71 -4.89 -3.30
CA ALA A 12 55.25 -5.84 -4.28
C ALA A 12 54.58 -7.20 -4.08
N GLY A 13 53.54 -7.50 -4.87
CA GLY A 13 52.95 -8.84 -4.85
C GLY A 13 51.67 -8.98 -5.65
N ALA A 14 51.84 -9.30 -6.94
CA ALA A 14 50.88 -9.98 -7.81
C ALA A 14 49.61 -9.24 -8.25
N ILE A 15 49.80 -8.52 -9.35
CA ILE A 15 48.88 -8.45 -10.49
C ILE A 15 48.54 -9.89 -10.92
N ALA A 16 47.59 -10.53 -10.24
CA ALA A 16 47.01 -11.83 -10.62
C ALA A 16 45.55 -12.02 -10.13
N GLY A 17 44.91 -10.98 -9.57
CA GLY A 17 43.53 -11.02 -9.07
C GLY A 17 42.54 -10.10 -9.79
N GLY A 18 42.99 -9.35 -10.81
CA GLY A 18 42.19 -8.27 -11.42
C GLY A 18 40.96 -8.74 -12.20
N ALA A 19 40.94 -9.96 -12.72
CA ALA A 19 39.79 -10.49 -13.47
C ALA A 19 38.77 -11.21 -12.57
N ILE A 20 39.21 -11.82 -11.46
CA ILE A 20 38.30 -12.55 -10.54
C ILE A 20 37.61 -11.56 -9.59
N SER A 21 38.30 -10.49 -9.18
CA SER A 21 37.74 -9.47 -8.29
C SER A 21 36.54 -8.74 -8.91
N TYR A 22 36.56 -8.46 -10.22
CA TYR A 22 35.41 -7.83 -10.90
C TYR A 22 34.17 -8.72 -10.95
N VAL A 23 34.33 -10.02 -11.20
CA VAL A 23 33.18 -10.93 -11.32
C VAL A 23 32.56 -11.21 -9.95
N VAL A 24 33.37 -11.38 -8.90
CA VAL A 24 32.85 -11.54 -7.53
C VAL A 24 32.27 -10.24 -6.99
N SER A 25 32.88 -9.08 -7.30
CA SER A 25 32.34 -7.75 -6.97
C SER A 25 31.00 -7.49 -7.66
N LEU A 26 30.87 -7.79 -8.95
CA LEU A 26 29.61 -7.66 -9.69
C LEU A 26 28.54 -8.59 -9.14
N ARG A 27 28.91 -9.82 -8.74
CA ARG A 27 27.96 -10.79 -8.18
C ARG A 27 27.47 -10.38 -6.79
N VAL A 28 28.38 -9.96 -5.91
CA VAL A 28 28.03 -9.47 -4.56
C VAL A 28 27.29 -8.13 -4.64
N ALA A 29 27.65 -7.23 -5.55
CA ALA A 29 26.91 -5.99 -5.78
C ALA A 29 25.52 -6.28 -6.34
N LYS A 30 25.38 -7.23 -7.27
CA LYS A 30 24.08 -7.64 -7.81
C LYS A 30 23.23 -8.32 -6.74
N GLU A 31 23.80 -9.19 -5.90
CA GLU A 31 23.11 -9.82 -4.77
C GLU A 31 22.70 -8.81 -3.69
N GLN A 32 23.54 -7.82 -3.37
CA GLN A 32 23.20 -6.75 -2.42
C GLN A 32 22.13 -5.81 -2.98
N VAL A 33 22.19 -5.50 -4.27
CA VAL A 33 21.17 -4.71 -4.97
C VAL A 33 19.86 -5.49 -5.03
N GLU A 34 19.85 -6.76 -5.45
CA GLU A 34 18.64 -7.60 -5.48
C GLU A 34 18.03 -7.80 -4.09
N ALA A 35 18.86 -7.97 -3.04
CA ALA A 35 18.39 -8.04 -1.65
C ALA A 35 17.82 -6.70 -1.14
N GLN A 36 18.40 -5.57 -1.53
CA GLN A 36 17.87 -4.24 -1.21
C GLN A 36 16.58 -3.93 -1.98
N TYR A 37 16.49 -4.30 -3.26
CA TYR A 37 15.26 -4.14 -4.05
C TYR A 37 14.14 -5.06 -3.54
N GLY A 38 14.45 -6.31 -3.17
CA GLY A 38 13.48 -7.24 -2.60
C GLY A 38 12.94 -6.78 -1.24
N SER A 39 13.80 -6.24 -0.37
CA SER A 39 13.37 -5.71 0.94
C SER A 39 12.58 -4.41 0.83
N GLN A 40 12.94 -3.50 -0.07
CA GLN A 40 12.16 -2.29 -0.34
C GLN A 40 10.78 -2.60 -0.92
N THR A 41 10.71 -3.55 -1.86
CA THR A 41 9.44 -3.97 -2.48
C THR A 41 8.54 -4.65 -1.43
N ARG A 42 9.09 -5.52 -0.58
CA ARG A 42 8.34 -6.14 0.52
C ARG A 42 7.73 -5.10 1.46
N ARG A 43 8.53 -4.11 1.88
CA ARG A 43 8.04 -3.05 2.76
C ARG A 43 6.97 -2.18 2.09
N ALA A 44 7.17 -1.84 0.81
CA ALA A 44 6.17 -1.08 0.06
C ALA A 44 4.84 -1.84 -0.08
N ARG A 45 4.87 -3.17 -0.28
CA ARG A 45 3.67 -4.02 -0.28
C ARG A 45 3.01 -4.04 1.11
N TYR A 46 3.79 -4.21 2.17
CA TYR A 46 3.28 -4.17 3.55
C TYR A 46 2.55 -2.85 3.82
N ASP A 47 3.22 -1.72 3.59
CA ASP A 47 2.66 -0.39 3.79
C ASP A 47 1.39 -0.17 2.93
N TRP A 48 1.37 -0.71 1.70
CA TRP A 48 0.22 -0.64 0.82
C TRP A 48 -0.99 -1.41 1.37
N TYR A 49 -0.80 -2.64 1.86
CA TYR A 49 -1.88 -3.43 2.47
C TYR A 49 -2.40 -2.81 3.77
N THR A 50 -1.51 -2.27 4.62
CA THR A 50 -1.94 -1.55 5.82
C THR A 50 -2.81 -0.35 5.47
N GLN A 51 -2.44 0.40 4.43
CA GLN A 51 -3.24 1.53 3.95
C GLN A 51 -4.56 1.10 3.30
N ALA A 52 -4.59 -0.02 2.58
CA ALA A 52 -5.82 -0.58 2.01
C ALA A 52 -6.82 -0.95 3.12
N ASN A 53 -6.36 -1.62 4.18
CA ASN A 53 -7.18 -1.95 5.35
C ASN A 53 -7.72 -0.69 6.03
N ALA A 54 -6.87 0.33 6.23
CA ALA A 54 -7.29 1.60 6.81
C ALA A 54 -8.32 2.33 5.93
N LEU A 55 -8.15 2.32 4.60
CA LEU A 55 -9.12 2.92 3.68
C LEU A 55 -10.48 2.20 3.73
N ALA A 56 -10.50 0.88 3.87
CA ALA A 56 -11.74 0.11 4.02
C ALA A 56 -12.45 0.46 5.34
N GLU A 57 -11.72 0.56 6.45
CA GLU A 57 -12.27 0.98 7.76
C GLU A 57 -12.86 2.40 7.70
N VAL A 58 -12.15 3.34 7.07
CA VAL A 58 -12.64 4.72 6.96
C VAL A 58 -13.83 4.79 5.99
N THR A 59 -13.89 3.94 4.96
CA THR A 59 -15.06 3.82 4.07
C THR A 59 -16.30 3.43 4.86
N GLU A 60 -16.15 2.45 5.76
CA GLU A 60 -17.24 2.04 6.66
C GLU A 60 -17.70 3.17 7.58
N ALA A 61 -16.73 3.86 8.20
CA ALA A 61 -17.03 5.00 9.07
C ALA A 61 -17.73 6.14 8.32
N ASP A 62 -17.27 6.45 7.11
CA ASP A 62 -17.86 7.45 6.22
C ASP A 62 -19.29 7.07 5.83
N TRP A 63 -19.54 5.79 5.55
CA TRP A 63 -20.87 5.25 5.27
C TRP A 63 -21.81 5.45 6.47
N TYR A 64 -21.42 4.96 7.65
CA TYR A 64 -22.23 5.09 8.86
C TYR A 64 -22.51 6.54 9.23
N ASP A 65 -21.52 7.42 9.09
CA ASP A 65 -21.66 8.83 9.43
C ASP A 65 -22.68 9.54 8.52
N VAL A 66 -22.65 9.25 7.21
CA VAL A 66 -23.64 9.76 6.25
C VAL A 66 -25.04 9.18 6.52
N MET A 67 -25.12 7.89 6.84
CA MET A 67 -26.41 7.20 7.03
C MET A 67 -27.09 7.53 8.37
N ASN A 68 -26.31 7.78 9.43
CA ASN A 68 -26.83 7.96 10.79
C ASN A 68 -26.91 9.42 11.26
N ARG A 69 -26.30 10.38 10.56
CA ARG A 69 -26.52 11.82 10.83
C ARG A 69 -27.92 12.25 10.37
N ARG A 70 -28.92 12.02 11.22
CA ARG A 70 -30.16 12.81 11.20
C ARG A 70 -29.89 14.16 11.85
N GLU A 71 -29.58 15.16 11.03
CA GLU A 71 -29.43 16.58 11.41
C GLU A 71 -28.19 16.90 12.28
N VAL A 72 -27.67 18.13 12.11
CA VAL A 72 -26.67 18.81 12.96
C VAL A 72 -25.18 18.48 12.69
N ASP A 73 -24.66 18.90 11.52
CA ASP A 73 -23.74 20.04 11.40
C ASP A 73 -23.29 20.22 9.94
N HIS A 74 -23.47 21.43 9.42
CA HIS A 74 -23.42 21.78 7.99
C HIS A 74 -21.99 22.05 7.47
N ASP A 75 -21.04 21.12 7.56
CA ASP A 75 -19.71 21.41 6.97
C ASP A 75 -19.08 20.31 6.10
N VAL A 76 -19.66 19.11 6.01
CA VAL A 76 -19.27 18.16 4.95
C VAL A 76 -20.52 17.58 4.32
N ARG A 77 -20.80 17.98 3.08
CA ARG A 77 -21.92 17.44 2.30
C ARG A 77 -21.65 15.93 2.10
N PRO A 78 -22.63 15.04 2.32
CA PRO A 78 -22.50 13.60 2.02
C PRO A 78 -21.87 13.31 0.65
N VAL A 79 -22.20 14.14 -0.34
CA VAL A 79 -21.62 14.14 -1.68
C VAL A 79 -20.10 14.30 -1.67
N GLU A 80 -19.58 15.25 -0.92
CA GLU A 80 -18.14 15.54 -0.86
C GLU A 80 -17.38 14.40 -0.18
N ARG A 81 -17.93 13.86 0.92
CA ARG A 81 -17.31 12.73 1.63
C ARG A 81 -17.22 11.48 0.75
N PHE A 82 -18.33 11.07 0.14
CA PHE A 82 -18.33 9.90 -0.76
C PHE A 82 -17.48 10.13 -2.02
N THR A 83 -17.45 11.36 -2.55
CA THR A 83 -16.59 11.70 -3.70
C THR A 83 -15.11 11.54 -3.35
N ASN A 84 -14.67 12.16 -2.23
CA ASN A 84 -13.29 12.08 -1.80
C ASN A 84 -12.88 10.63 -1.50
N ARG A 85 -13.73 9.89 -0.76
CA ARG A 85 -13.45 8.49 -0.43
C ARG A 85 -13.34 7.61 -1.66
N ARG A 86 -14.25 7.76 -2.63
CA ARG A 86 -14.21 7.05 -3.91
C ARG A 86 -12.89 7.29 -4.64
N ASP A 87 -12.45 8.55 -4.69
CA ASP A 87 -11.26 8.93 -5.44
C ASP A 87 -9.99 8.42 -4.73
N GLU A 88 -9.94 8.45 -3.39
CA GLU A 88 -8.86 7.84 -2.59
C GLU A 88 -8.75 6.32 -2.82
N LEU A 89 -9.88 5.61 -2.84
CA LEU A 89 -9.92 4.17 -3.10
C LEU A 89 -9.36 3.83 -4.49
N ARG A 90 -9.77 4.57 -5.53
CA ARG A 90 -9.28 4.39 -6.90
C ARG A 90 -7.79 4.70 -7.05
N ASP A 91 -7.33 5.79 -6.43
CA ASP A 91 -5.92 6.17 -6.46
C ASP A 91 -5.05 5.12 -5.75
N HIS A 92 -5.53 4.58 -4.62
CA HIS A 92 -4.81 3.53 -3.90
C HIS A 92 -4.78 2.20 -4.66
N ALA A 93 -5.90 1.80 -5.27
CA ALA A 93 -5.99 0.63 -6.15
C ALA A 93 -5.00 0.73 -7.32
N ALA A 94 -4.94 1.89 -7.99
CA ALA A 94 -4.00 2.12 -9.11
C ALA A 94 -2.52 2.03 -8.69
N LYS A 95 -2.19 2.39 -7.44
CA LYS A 95 -0.83 2.22 -6.89
C LYS A 95 -0.45 0.76 -6.62
N GLY A 96 -1.43 -0.15 -6.56
CA GLY A 96 -1.19 -1.58 -6.37
C GLY A 96 -0.50 -2.25 -7.56
N GLY A 97 -0.84 -1.85 -8.78
CA GLY A 97 -0.32 -2.48 -10.01
C GLY A 97 1.22 -2.57 -10.09
N PRO A 98 1.97 -1.46 -9.89
CA PRO A 98 3.43 -1.48 -9.88
C PRO A 98 4.06 -2.32 -8.75
N LEU A 99 3.30 -2.58 -7.68
CA LEU A 99 3.77 -3.34 -6.52
C LEU A 99 3.49 -4.83 -6.64
N ASP A 100 2.67 -5.28 -7.60
CA ASP A 100 2.27 -6.69 -7.77
C ASP A 100 1.70 -7.24 -6.44
N VAL A 101 0.68 -6.52 -5.96
CA VAL A 101 -0.16 -6.86 -4.79
C VAL A 101 -1.34 -7.73 -5.22
N ASP A 102 -2.02 -8.32 -4.25
CA ASP A 102 -3.15 -9.23 -4.45
C ASP A 102 -4.30 -8.53 -5.18
N GLU A 103 -4.68 -9.10 -6.33
CA GLU A 103 -5.72 -8.59 -7.22
C GLU A 103 -7.08 -8.54 -6.52
N GLN A 104 -7.36 -9.42 -5.55
CA GLN A 104 -8.61 -9.40 -4.80
C GLN A 104 -8.75 -8.14 -3.93
N VAL A 105 -7.64 -7.66 -3.36
CA VAL A 105 -7.65 -6.41 -2.58
C VAL A 105 -7.85 -5.23 -3.51
N VAL A 106 -7.21 -5.23 -4.69
CA VAL A 106 -7.38 -4.19 -5.70
C VAL A 106 -8.84 -4.14 -6.20
N ASP A 107 -9.39 -5.27 -6.62
CA ASP A 107 -10.77 -5.41 -7.09
C ASP A 107 -11.77 -4.98 -6.01
N GLY A 108 -11.51 -5.36 -4.75
CA GLY A 108 -12.34 -4.94 -3.61
C GLY A 108 -12.35 -3.43 -3.43
N LEU A 109 -11.19 -2.75 -3.50
CA LEU A 109 -11.12 -1.29 -3.42
C LEU A 109 -11.83 -0.61 -4.60
N GLU A 110 -11.72 -1.16 -5.81
CA GLU A 110 -12.45 -0.67 -6.99
C GLU A 110 -13.95 -0.85 -6.86
N GLN A 111 -14.41 -1.98 -6.32
CA GLN A 111 -15.81 -2.25 -6.04
C GLN A 111 -16.36 -1.28 -4.99
N LEU A 112 -15.64 -1.04 -3.88
CA LEU A 112 -16.03 -0.04 -2.89
C LEU A 112 -16.16 1.36 -3.50
N ALA A 113 -15.24 1.74 -4.40
CA ALA A 113 -15.36 2.98 -5.14
C ALA A 113 -16.59 3.00 -6.07
N ALA A 114 -16.91 1.88 -6.72
CA ALA A 114 -18.11 1.75 -7.55
C ALA A 114 -19.39 1.88 -6.71
N ASP A 115 -19.43 1.28 -5.53
CA ASP A 115 -20.57 1.32 -4.60
C ASP A 115 -20.80 2.74 -4.06
N LEU A 116 -19.72 3.44 -3.69
CA LEU A 116 -19.81 4.86 -3.31
C LEU A 116 -20.24 5.74 -4.49
N ASN A 117 -19.78 5.44 -5.71
CA ASN A 117 -20.25 6.14 -6.89
C ASN A 117 -21.75 5.90 -7.14
N HIS A 118 -22.22 4.68 -6.92
CA HIS A 118 -23.65 4.37 -6.99
C HIS A 118 -24.41 5.13 -5.91
N ALA A 119 -23.91 5.15 -4.67
CA ALA A 119 -24.53 5.89 -3.57
C ALA A 119 -24.66 7.38 -3.88
N LEU A 120 -23.62 8.00 -4.44
CA LEU A 120 -23.64 9.39 -4.90
C LEU A 120 -24.80 9.68 -5.86
N THR A 121 -25.08 8.77 -6.80
CA THR A 121 -26.21 8.93 -7.74
C THR A 121 -27.59 8.75 -7.09
N GLN A 122 -27.65 8.10 -5.92
CA GLN A 122 -28.90 7.82 -5.20
C GLN A 122 -29.17 8.79 -4.03
N LEU A 123 -28.18 9.58 -3.61
CA LEU A 123 -28.35 10.55 -2.51
C LEU A 123 -29.48 11.56 -2.77
N ASP A 124 -29.62 12.02 -4.00
CA ASP A 124 -30.67 12.99 -4.39
C ASP A 124 -32.00 12.32 -4.81
N SER A 125 -32.02 11.00 -4.99
CA SER A 125 -33.17 10.29 -5.55
C SER A 125 -34.21 9.86 -4.49
N GLY A 126 -33.88 9.99 -3.20
CA GLY A 126 -34.73 9.51 -2.09
C GLY A 126 -34.84 7.98 -2.02
N VAL A 127 -34.02 7.25 -2.79
CA VAL A 127 -33.98 5.78 -2.80
C VAL A 127 -33.22 5.26 -1.59
N LYS A 128 -33.64 4.09 -1.09
CA LYS A 128 -33.03 3.44 0.07
C LYS A 128 -31.62 2.93 -0.27
N LEU A 129 -30.61 3.59 0.28
CA LEU A 129 -29.20 3.20 0.25
C LEU A 129 -28.91 1.83 0.90
N ALA A 130 -29.89 1.24 1.59
CA ALA A 130 -29.80 -0.08 2.22
C ALA A 130 -29.49 -1.24 1.25
N ALA A 131 -29.72 -1.08 -0.06
CA ALA A 131 -29.28 -2.09 -1.03
C ALA A 131 -27.75 -2.04 -1.22
N ILE A 132 -27.20 -0.83 -1.32
CA ILE A 132 -25.77 -0.57 -1.46
C ILE A 132 -25.03 -0.99 -0.20
N GLU A 133 -25.60 -0.73 0.99
CA GLU A 133 -25.03 -1.17 2.27
C GLU A 133 -24.79 -2.70 2.34
N ARG A 134 -25.69 -3.50 1.76
CA ARG A 134 -25.56 -4.97 1.74
C ARG A 134 -24.46 -5.45 0.82
N GLU A 135 -24.07 -4.65 -0.16
CA GLU A 135 -22.98 -4.95 -1.10
C GLU A 135 -21.65 -4.43 -0.51
N LEU A 136 -21.68 -3.22 0.04
CA LEU A 136 -20.53 -2.50 0.58
C LEU A 136 -19.91 -3.19 1.81
N HIS A 137 -20.72 -3.62 2.78
CA HIS A 137 -20.19 -4.17 4.03
C HIS A 137 -19.42 -5.49 3.84
N PRO A 138 -19.92 -6.50 3.11
CA PRO A 138 -19.14 -7.71 2.81
C PRO A 138 -17.84 -7.41 2.05
N THR A 139 -17.85 -6.44 1.14
CA THR A 139 -16.63 -6.06 0.41
C THR A 139 -15.60 -5.39 1.32
N ILE A 140 -16.02 -4.57 2.29
CA ILE A 140 -15.13 -4.02 3.32
C ILE A 140 -14.49 -5.15 4.13
N GLU A 141 -15.32 -6.07 4.65
CA GLU A 141 -14.82 -7.21 5.45
C GLU A 141 -13.80 -8.04 4.66
N GLN A 142 -14.08 -8.32 3.39
CA GLN A 142 -13.18 -9.05 2.51
C GLN A 142 -11.84 -8.31 2.30
N VAL A 143 -11.90 -7.01 1.97
CA VAL A 143 -10.68 -6.19 1.77
C VAL A 143 -9.83 -6.18 3.04
N GLN A 144 -10.47 -6.00 4.20
CA GLN A 144 -9.77 -6.00 5.48
C GLN A 144 -9.13 -7.36 5.80
N GLU A 145 -9.88 -8.46 5.65
CA GLU A 145 -9.37 -9.81 5.92
C GLU A 145 -8.18 -10.14 5.02
N THR A 146 -8.33 -9.97 3.71
CA THR A 146 -7.27 -10.28 2.74
C THR A 146 -6.06 -9.35 2.92
N ALA A 147 -6.27 -8.04 3.11
CA ALA A 147 -5.15 -7.11 3.31
C ALA A 147 -4.39 -7.42 4.61
N ASN A 148 -5.07 -7.75 5.70
CA ASN A 148 -4.41 -8.12 6.96
C ASN A 148 -3.66 -9.45 6.85
N GLN A 149 -4.22 -10.45 6.16
CA GLN A 149 -3.51 -11.69 5.88
C GLN A 149 -2.23 -11.43 5.08
N GLN A 150 -2.34 -10.68 3.98
CA GLN A 150 -1.19 -10.37 3.12
C GLN A 150 -0.13 -9.53 3.85
N ALA A 151 -0.55 -8.57 4.70
CA ALA A 151 0.38 -7.81 5.52
C ALA A 151 1.13 -8.70 6.52
N ALA A 152 0.44 -9.63 7.19
CA ALA A 152 1.05 -10.55 8.15
C ALA A 152 2.07 -11.51 7.50
N GLU A 153 1.89 -11.86 6.22
CA GLU A 153 2.87 -12.66 5.46
C GLU A 153 4.15 -11.88 5.09
N LEU A 154 4.12 -10.55 5.22
CA LEU A 154 5.23 -9.66 4.86
C LEU A 154 6.01 -9.09 6.07
N GLU A 155 5.50 -9.26 7.29
CA GLU A 155 6.20 -8.95 8.58
C GLU A 155 7.39 -9.88 8.83
#